data_AF-A0A7K5Q1L6-F1
#
_entry.id   AF-A0A7K5Q1L6-F1
#
_cell.length_a   1.000
_cell.length_b   1.000
_cell.length_c   1.000
_cell.angle_alpha   90.00
_cell.angle_beta   90.00
_cell.angle_gamma   90.00
#
_symmetry.space_group_name_H-M   'P 1'
#
loop_
_entity.id
_entity.type
_entity.pdbx_description
1 polymer ?
#
loop_
_entity_poly.entity_id
_entity_poly.type
_entity_poly.pdbx_seq_one_letter_code
_entity_poly.pdbx_strand_id
1 'polypeptide(L)'
;MQSYKYDKAIPPESKNGGSPALNNNPAKSSSKKALLICLDCLCLVMAGLPFLIIETSTIQPYQRGFYCDDDSIRYPQKNVETINDAVLCAAGILIAILAIITGELYRIHYLKEKSRSFIQNPYVAALYKQVGCFVFGCAISQSFTDIAKVSVGRLRPHFLAVCDLDFSTINCAKGVYIQNYTCRGSDSRVQEARKSFFSGHASFSLYTMLYLV
;
A
#
# COMPACT_ATOMS: atom_id res chain seq x y z
N MET A 1 12.77 -1.40 43.57
CA MET A 1 11.40 -1.80 43.18
C MET A 1 11.50 -2.88 42.12
N GLN A 2 10.59 -3.85 42.17
CA GLN A 2 10.75 -5.26 41.79
C GLN A 2 11.18 -5.55 40.34
N SER A 3 12.17 -6.45 40.23
CA SER A 3 12.59 -7.13 39.01
C SER A 3 11.66 -8.32 38.77
N TYR A 4 10.74 -8.23 37.81
CA TYR A 4 9.92 -9.36 37.38
C TYR A 4 10.71 -10.22 36.39
N LYS A 5 11.21 -11.35 36.90
CA LYS A 5 11.59 -12.51 36.09
C LYS A 5 10.33 -13.05 35.40
N TYR A 6 10.31 -13.06 34.08
CA TYR A 6 9.46 -13.97 33.32
C TYR A 6 10.32 -15.13 32.82
N ASP A 7 10.38 -16.16 33.67
CA ASP A 7 10.73 -17.52 33.29
C ASP A 7 9.72 -18.01 32.24
N LYS A 8 10.16 -18.20 31.01
CA LYS A 8 9.38 -18.95 30.01
C LYS A 8 9.83 -20.40 30.07
N ALA A 9 8.95 -21.21 30.65
CA ALA A 9 9.11 -22.64 30.89
C ALA A 9 9.65 -23.40 29.67
N ILE A 10 10.73 -24.15 29.91
CA ILE A 10 11.27 -25.18 29.02
C ILE A 10 10.57 -26.50 29.40
N PRO A 11 9.81 -27.16 28.50
CA PRO A 11 9.40 -28.54 28.74
C PRO A 11 10.59 -29.49 28.54
N PRO A 12 10.67 -30.60 29.30
CA PRO A 12 11.83 -31.49 29.30
C PRO A 12 11.97 -32.29 27.99
N GLU A 13 13.24 -32.51 27.64
CA GLU A 13 13.76 -33.31 26.54
C GLU A 13 13.22 -34.75 26.57
N SER A 14 12.41 -35.13 25.56
CA SER A 14 12.16 -36.55 25.26
C SER A 14 13.22 -37.03 24.27
N LYS A 15 14.20 -37.77 24.80
CA LYS A 15 15.10 -38.62 24.00
C LYS A 15 14.26 -39.70 23.32
N ASN A 16 14.13 -39.64 21.99
CA ASN A 16 14.16 -40.78 21.07
C ASN A 16 13.83 -40.34 19.65
N GLY A 17 14.74 -40.59 18.71
CA GLY A 17 14.48 -40.45 17.28
C GLY A 17 15.72 -39.98 16.52
N GLY A 18 16.31 -40.88 15.75
CA GLY A 18 17.63 -40.73 15.13
C GLY A 18 17.82 -39.47 14.28
N SER A 19 19.02 -38.91 14.41
CA SER A 19 19.58 -37.90 13.51
C SER A 19 19.55 -38.38 12.06
N PRO A 20 18.97 -37.63 11.11
CA PRO A 20 19.61 -37.50 9.82
C PRO A 20 20.73 -36.49 10.03
N ALA A 21 21.98 -36.94 9.87
CA ALA A 21 23.11 -36.04 9.72
C ALA A 21 22.75 -34.98 8.67
N LEU A 22 22.52 -33.75 9.11
CA LEU A 22 22.21 -32.64 8.23
C LEU A 22 23.49 -32.34 7.45
N ASN A 23 23.61 -32.97 6.29
CA ASN A 23 24.68 -32.73 5.33
C ASN A 23 24.61 -31.24 4.92
N ASN A 24 25.37 -30.40 5.63
CA ASN A 24 25.50 -28.97 5.39
C ASN A 24 26.38 -28.75 4.16
N ASN A 25 25.88 -29.14 2.99
CA ASN A 25 26.48 -28.73 1.73
C ASN A 25 26.28 -27.21 1.56
N PRO A 26 27.34 -26.39 1.52
CA PRO A 26 27.22 -24.94 1.38
C PRO A 26 26.47 -24.55 0.10
N ALA A 27 26.58 -25.36 -0.96
CA ALA A 27 25.82 -25.21 -2.20
C ALA A 27 24.29 -25.33 -2.01
N LYS A 28 23.83 -26.27 -1.16
CA LYS A 28 22.40 -26.49 -0.86
C LYS A 28 21.83 -25.40 0.05
N SER A 29 22.65 -24.83 0.94
CA SER A 29 22.27 -23.68 1.77
C SER A 29 22.17 -22.40 0.93
N SER A 30 23.14 -22.16 0.03
CA SER A 30 23.14 -21.02 -0.89
C SER A 30 21.92 -21.01 -1.81
N SER A 31 21.59 -22.16 -2.41
CA SER A 31 20.42 -22.33 -3.28
C SER A 31 19.10 -22.06 -2.55
N LYS A 32 18.97 -22.46 -1.27
CA LYS A 32 17.79 -22.12 -0.46
C LYS A 32 17.67 -20.62 -0.18
N LYS A 33 18.79 -19.89 0.02
CA LYS A 33 18.74 -18.42 0.20
C LYS A 33 18.25 -17.73 -1.05
N ALA A 34 18.81 -18.11 -2.19
CA ALA A 34 18.43 -17.56 -3.48
C ALA A 34 16.95 -17.80 -3.77
N LEU A 35 16.42 -18.99 -3.44
CA LEU A 35 15.01 -19.32 -3.59
C LEU A 35 14.10 -18.43 -2.73
N LEU A 36 14.43 -18.21 -1.46
CA LEU A 36 13.64 -17.36 -0.57
C LEU A 36 13.63 -15.90 -1.02
N ILE A 37 14.79 -15.36 -1.42
CA ILE A 37 14.89 -13.99 -1.96
C ILE A 37 14.07 -13.86 -3.24
N CYS A 38 14.14 -14.86 -4.13
CA CYS A 38 13.33 -14.88 -5.35
C CYS A 38 11.84 -14.89 -5.04
N LEU A 39 11.42 -15.67 -4.03
CA LEU A 39 10.03 -15.71 -3.57
C LEU A 39 9.58 -14.38 -2.96
N ASP A 40 10.40 -13.74 -2.13
CA ASP A 40 10.12 -12.41 -1.57
C ASP A 40 9.96 -11.36 -2.69
N CYS A 41 10.86 -11.36 -3.68
CA CYS A 41 10.77 -10.49 -4.85
C CYS A 41 9.51 -10.76 -5.67
N LEU A 42 9.17 -12.05 -5.90
CA LEU A 42 7.95 -12.43 -6.61
C LEU A 42 6.70 -11.95 -5.87
N CYS A 43 6.63 -12.16 -4.56
CA CYS A 43 5.53 -11.68 -3.73
C CYS A 43 5.40 -10.15 -3.78
N LEU A 44 6.52 -9.42 -3.73
CA LEU A 44 6.53 -7.97 -3.84
C LEU A 44 6.03 -7.49 -5.19
N VAL A 45 6.49 -8.11 -6.29
CA VAL A 45 6.01 -7.80 -7.64
C VAL A 45 4.51 -8.07 -7.76
N MET A 46 4.04 -9.23 -7.30
CA MET A 46 2.62 -9.58 -7.33
C MET A 46 1.76 -8.62 -6.50
N ALA A 47 2.26 -8.19 -5.34
CA ALA A 47 1.58 -7.23 -4.48
C ALA A 47 1.52 -5.81 -5.09
N GLY A 48 2.57 -5.38 -5.80
CA GLY A 48 2.64 -4.07 -6.46
C GLY A 48 2.04 -4.03 -7.86
N LEU A 49 1.77 -5.18 -8.47
CA LEU A 49 1.26 -5.26 -9.84
C LEU A 49 -0.08 -4.52 -10.04
N PRO A 50 -1.09 -4.64 -9.16
CA PRO A 50 -2.35 -3.91 -9.34
C PRO A 50 -2.15 -2.40 -9.34
N PHE A 51 -1.34 -1.88 -8.41
CA PHE A 51 -0.94 -0.47 -8.37
C PHE A 51 -0.32 -0.04 -9.71
N LEU A 52 0.69 -0.76 -10.21
CA LEU A 52 1.34 -0.44 -11.48
C LEU A 52 0.38 -0.51 -12.67
N ILE A 53 -0.48 -1.53 -12.72
CA ILE A 53 -1.45 -1.69 -13.81
C ILE A 53 -2.46 -0.55 -13.78
N ILE A 54 -3.04 -0.19 -12.63
CA ILE A 54 -4.06 0.86 -12.55
C ILE A 54 -3.48 2.25 -12.84
N GLU A 55 -2.23 2.48 -12.46
CA GLU A 55 -1.57 3.77 -12.70
C GLU A 55 -1.05 3.90 -14.13
N THR A 56 -0.57 2.81 -14.74
CA THR A 56 -0.01 2.80 -16.11
C THR A 56 -1.07 2.55 -17.17
N SER A 57 -2.06 1.72 -16.87
CA SER A 57 -3.14 1.35 -17.79
C SER A 57 -4.34 2.23 -17.52
N THR A 58 -5.00 2.71 -18.57
CA THR A 58 -6.25 3.47 -18.51
C THR A 58 -7.43 2.58 -18.13
N ILE A 59 -7.38 1.90 -16.98
CA ILE A 59 -8.52 1.16 -16.43
C ILE A 59 -9.59 2.19 -16.10
N GLN A 60 -10.69 2.13 -16.84
CA GLN A 60 -11.81 3.04 -16.62
C GLN A 60 -12.47 2.73 -15.28
N PRO A 61 -12.59 3.72 -14.38
CA PRO A 61 -13.32 3.54 -13.12
C PRO A 61 -14.78 3.21 -13.39
N TYR A 62 -15.40 2.48 -12.46
CA TYR A 62 -16.83 2.17 -12.52
C TYR A 62 -17.66 3.44 -12.75
N GLN A 63 -18.49 3.44 -13.80
CA GLN A 63 -19.35 4.57 -14.12
C GLN A 63 -20.59 4.56 -13.23
N ARG A 64 -20.49 5.28 -12.12
CA ARG A 64 -21.62 5.53 -11.24
C ARG A 64 -22.50 6.66 -11.77
N GLY A 65 -23.81 6.52 -11.55
CA GLY A 65 -24.79 7.58 -11.77
C GLY A 65 -24.81 8.65 -10.67
N PHE A 66 -25.62 9.68 -10.88
CA PHE A 66 -25.79 10.78 -9.92
C PHE A 66 -27.20 11.36 -10.00
N TYR A 67 -27.55 12.21 -9.01
CA TYR A 67 -28.76 13.02 -9.02
C TYR A 67 -28.40 14.45 -9.44
N CYS A 68 -29.27 15.08 -10.23
CA CYS A 68 -29.08 16.48 -10.61
C CYS A 68 -29.02 17.46 -9.43
N ASP A 69 -29.77 17.16 -8.38
CA ASP A 69 -29.85 17.97 -7.16
C ASP A 69 -28.69 17.70 -6.18
N ASP A 70 -27.67 16.93 -6.58
CA ASP A 70 -26.53 16.61 -5.73
C ASP A 70 -25.51 17.76 -5.69
N ASP A 71 -25.63 18.62 -4.68
CA ASP A 71 -24.70 19.73 -4.47
C ASP A 71 -23.27 19.28 -4.12
N SER A 72 -23.07 18.01 -3.75
CA SER A 72 -21.74 17.51 -3.40
C SER A 72 -20.79 17.41 -4.59
N ILE A 73 -21.32 17.39 -5.83
CA ILE A 73 -20.57 17.21 -7.10
C ILE A 73 -20.58 18.43 -8.03
N ARG A 74 -21.08 19.58 -7.54
CA ARG A 74 -21.30 20.83 -8.30
C ARG A 74 -20.23 21.91 -8.09
N TYR A 75 -19.18 21.62 -7.33
CA TYR A 75 -18.14 22.60 -7.02
C TYR A 75 -17.30 22.94 -8.26
N PRO A 76 -16.81 24.19 -8.38
CA PRO A 76 -15.92 24.56 -9.46
C PRO A 76 -14.61 23.78 -9.38
N GLN A 77 -14.04 23.46 -10.54
CA GLN A 77 -12.74 22.82 -10.60
C GLN A 77 -11.65 23.76 -10.08
N LYS A 78 -10.95 23.34 -9.02
CA LYS A 78 -9.69 23.97 -8.62
C LYS A 78 -8.56 23.29 -9.40
N ASN A 79 -7.75 24.08 -10.11
CA ASN A 79 -6.70 23.58 -10.99
C ASN A 79 -5.37 23.27 -10.27
N VAL A 80 -5.35 23.23 -8.94
CA VAL A 80 -4.12 23.06 -8.16
C VAL A 80 -4.30 21.88 -7.21
N GLU A 81 -3.87 20.69 -7.65
CA GLU A 81 -3.51 19.62 -6.71
C GLU A 81 -2.32 20.15 -5.91
N THR A 82 -2.46 20.21 -4.58
CA THR A 82 -1.46 20.88 -3.73
C THR A 82 -0.14 20.09 -3.67
N ILE A 83 -0.20 18.76 -3.84
CA ILE A 83 0.94 17.85 -3.80
C ILE A 83 0.70 16.70 -4.78
N ASN A 84 1.71 16.34 -5.57
CA ASN A 84 1.67 15.17 -6.44
C ASN A 84 1.77 13.86 -5.63
N ASP A 85 0.95 12.86 -5.96
CA ASP A 85 0.94 11.54 -5.29
C ASP A 85 2.35 10.92 -5.22
N ALA A 86 3.11 10.97 -6.32
CA ALA A 86 4.46 10.45 -6.38
C ALA A 86 5.42 11.14 -5.38
N VAL A 87 5.28 12.46 -5.20
CA VAL A 87 6.12 13.23 -4.26
C VAL A 87 5.79 12.85 -2.82
N LEU A 88 4.50 12.71 -2.49
CA LEU A 88 4.11 12.30 -1.13
C LEU A 88 4.62 10.89 -0.82
N CYS A 89 4.41 9.93 -1.73
CA CYS A 89 4.88 8.56 -1.55
C CYS A 89 6.40 8.50 -1.40
N ALA A 90 7.16 9.19 -2.27
CA ALA A 90 8.62 9.22 -2.19
C ALA A 90 9.12 9.81 -0.86
N ALA A 91 8.56 10.96 -0.45
CA ALA A 91 8.94 11.60 0.80
C ALA A 91 8.59 10.74 2.03
N GLY A 92 7.40 10.15 2.06
CA GLY A 92 6.99 9.30 3.19
C GLY A 92 7.78 8.00 3.28
N ILE A 93 8.09 7.35 2.15
CA ILE A 93 8.95 6.15 2.13
C ILE A 93 10.35 6.50 2.65
N LEU A 94 10.91 7.64 2.22
CA LEU A 94 12.21 8.10 2.69
C LEU A 94 12.21 8.30 4.20
N ILE A 95 11.22 9.02 4.73
CA ILE A 95 11.08 9.27 6.18
C ILE A 95 10.94 7.95 6.94
N ALA A 96 10.11 7.02 6.44
CA ALA A 96 9.89 5.73 7.08
C ALA A 96 11.17 4.88 7.11
N ILE A 97 11.91 4.81 6.00
CA ILE A 97 13.17 4.06 5.93
C ILE A 97 14.19 4.65 6.91
N LEU A 98 14.31 5.97 7.00
CA LEU A 98 15.21 6.62 7.96
C LEU A 98 14.81 6.31 9.41
N ALA A 99 13.51 6.32 9.72
CA ALA A 99 13.00 5.95 11.03
C ALA A 99 13.31 4.47 11.38
N ILE A 100 13.09 3.55 10.44
CA ILE A 100 13.42 2.13 10.58
C ILE A 100 14.92 1.94 10.83
N ILE A 101 15.78 2.58 10.03
CA ILE A 101 17.23 2.49 10.20
C ILE A 101 17.63 2.96 11.60
N THR A 102 17.14 4.13 12.01
CA THR A 102 17.47 4.71 13.32
C THR A 102 16.97 3.83 14.47
N GLY A 103 15.76 3.28 14.36
CA GLY A 103 15.17 2.37 15.33
C GLY A 103 15.93 1.04 15.46
N GLU A 104 16.30 0.41 14.35
CA GLU A 104 17.06 -0.84 14.37
C GLU A 104 18.50 -0.65 14.86
N LEU A 105 19.15 0.45 14.50
CA LEU A 105 20.46 0.82 15.07
C LEU A 105 20.37 1.00 16.58
N TYR A 106 19.34 1.68 17.08
CA TYR A 106 19.11 1.85 18.51
C TYR A 106 18.88 0.50 19.22
N ARG A 107 18.04 -0.40 18.67
CA ARG A 107 17.80 -1.74 19.23
C ARG A 107 19.08 -2.58 19.30
N ILE A 108 19.85 -2.62 18.22
CA ILE A 108 21.06 -3.45 18.17
C ILE A 108 22.16 -2.88 19.09
N HIS A 109 22.34 -1.57 19.11
CA HIS A 109 23.42 -0.94 19.87
C HIS A 109 23.11 -0.85 21.38
N TYR A 110 21.90 -0.41 21.73
CA TYR A 110 21.54 -0.11 23.11
C TYR A 110 20.89 -1.30 23.82
N LEU A 111 19.96 -2.01 23.16
CA LEU A 111 19.27 -3.17 23.75
C LEU A 111 20.05 -4.48 23.54
N LYS A 112 21.13 -4.46 22.75
CA LYS A 112 21.97 -5.63 22.40
C LYS A 112 21.18 -6.82 21.83
N GLU A 113 20.00 -6.56 21.27
CA GLU A 113 19.20 -7.57 20.61
C GLU A 113 19.84 -7.92 19.26
N LYS A 114 20.33 -9.16 19.14
CA LYS A 114 20.83 -9.66 17.86
C LYS A 114 19.71 -10.34 17.09
N SER A 115 19.48 -9.88 15.86
CA SER A 115 18.59 -10.58 14.93
C SER A 115 19.15 -11.98 14.63
N ARG A 116 18.43 -13.03 15.02
CA ARG A 116 18.73 -14.42 14.61
C ARG A 116 18.30 -14.58 13.16
N SER A 117 19.20 -14.30 12.23
CA SER A 117 18.89 -14.33 10.80
C SER A 117 19.83 -15.23 10.01
N PHE A 118 19.41 -15.49 8.78
CA PHE A 118 20.14 -16.25 7.78
C PHE A 118 21.32 -15.48 7.13
N ILE A 119 21.33 -14.15 7.29
CA ILE A 119 22.43 -13.23 6.94
C ILE A 119 23.31 -13.05 8.18
N GLN A 120 24.62 -13.19 7.99
CA GLN A 120 25.63 -13.24 9.05
C GLN A 120 25.83 -11.88 9.74
N ASN A 121 25.56 -10.77 9.04
CA ASN A 121 25.57 -9.42 9.62
C ASN A 121 24.19 -9.10 10.22
N PRO A 122 24.07 -8.90 11.54
CA PRO A 122 22.79 -8.65 12.21
C PRO A 122 22.13 -7.32 11.78
N TYR A 123 22.92 -6.33 11.35
CA TYR A 123 22.37 -5.05 10.86
C TYR A 123 21.69 -5.22 9.51
N VAL A 124 22.37 -5.88 8.55
CA VAL A 124 21.82 -6.13 7.20
C VAL A 124 20.59 -7.03 7.30
N ALA A 125 20.65 -8.03 8.18
CA ALA A 125 19.53 -8.91 8.49
C ALA A 125 18.28 -8.19 8.98
N ALA A 126 18.44 -7.29 9.96
CA ALA A 126 17.35 -6.53 10.55
C ALA A 126 16.75 -5.56 9.52
N LEU A 127 17.60 -4.85 8.78
CA LEU A 127 17.17 -3.91 7.74
C LEU A 127 16.43 -4.62 6.60
N TYR A 128 16.96 -5.74 6.09
CA TYR A 128 16.27 -6.51 5.05
C TYR A 128 14.86 -6.92 5.49
N LYS A 129 14.74 -7.41 6.73
CA LYS A 129 13.45 -7.86 7.26
C LYS A 129 12.45 -6.70 7.42
N GLN A 130 12.88 -5.57 8.02
CA GLN A 130 11.96 -4.46 8.27
C GLN A 130 11.66 -3.66 7.02
N VAL A 131 12.67 -3.27 6.25
CA VAL A 131 12.45 -2.54 4.99
C VAL A 131 11.66 -3.41 4.01
N GLY A 132 11.98 -4.70 3.91
CA GLY A 132 11.23 -5.63 3.08
C GLY A 132 9.77 -5.75 3.50
N CYS A 133 9.49 -5.89 4.80
CA CYS A 133 8.14 -5.95 5.33
C CYS A 133 7.35 -4.65 5.12
N PHE A 134 8.00 -3.49 5.32
CA PHE A 134 7.43 -2.18 5.08
C PHE A 134 7.07 -1.97 3.61
N VAL A 135 7.99 -2.23 2.68
CA VAL A 135 7.74 -2.06 1.24
C VAL A 135 6.65 -3.02 0.76
N PHE A 136 6.67 -4.27 1.22
CA PHE A 136 5.64 -5.25 0.89
C PHE A 136 4.24 -4.82 1.38
N GLY A 137 4.12 -4.41 2.65
CA GLY A 137 2.85 -3.93 3.18
C GLY A 137 2.39 -2.63 2.50
N CYS A 138 3.32 -1.74 2.17
CA CYS A 138 3.04 -0.53 1.38
C CYS A 138 2.47 -0.90 0.02
N ALA A 139 3.08 -1.86 -0.70
CA ALA A 139 2.60 -2.31 -2.01
C ALA A 139 1.18 -2.87 -1.93
N ILE A 140 0.88 -3.70 -0.92
CA ILE A 140 -0.48 -4.22 -0.69
C ILE A 140 -1.46 -3.07 -0.41
N SER A 141 -1.10 -2.16 0.50
CA SER A 141 -1.95 -1.03 0.91
C SER A 141 -2.29 -0.12 -0.27
N GLN A 142 -1.31 0.21 -1.11
CA GLN A 142 -1.52 1.03 -2.30
C GLN A 142 -2.37 0.29 -3.35
N SER A 143 -2.03 -0.95 -3.67
CA SER A 143 -2.80 -1.77 -4.60
C SER A 143 -4.26 -1.91 -4.17
N PHE A 144 -4.52 -2.18 -2.89
CA PHE A 144 -5.89 -2.25 -2.36
C PHE A 144 -6.62 -0.92 -2.50
N THR A 145 -5.94 0.20 -2.19
CA THR A 145 -6.50 1.54 -2.29
C THR A 145 -6.92 1.87 -3.72
N ASP A 146 -6.08 1.57 -4.71
CA ASP A 146 -6.39 1.88 -6.10
C ASP A 146 -7.44 0.96 -6.69
N ILE A 147 -7.42 -0.33 -6.33
CA ILE A 147 -8.51 -1.26 -6.66
C ILE A 147 -9.83 -0.72 -6.12
N ALA A 148 -9.86 -0.26 -4.87
CA ALA A 148 -11.07 0.30 -4.26
C ALA A 148 -11.54 1.58 -4.98
N LYS A 149 -10.62 2.49 -5.34
CA LYS A 149 -10.95 3.70 -6.11
C LYS A 149 -11.66 3.38 -7.42
N VAL A 150 -11.08 2.49 -8.23
CA VAL A 150 -11.65 2.15 -9.55
C VAL A 150 -12.91 1.31 -9.44
N SER A 151 -13.04 0.49 -8.39
CA SER A 151 -14.20 -0.38 -8.18
C SER A 151 -15.41 0.40 -7.67
N VAL A 152 -15.22 1.39 -6.80
CA VAL A 152 -16.32 2.18 -6.21
C VAL A 152 -16.78 3.31 -7.13
N GLY A 153 -15.87 3.96 -7.87
CA GLY A 153 -16.22 4.97 -8.87
C GLY A 153 -16.94 6.21 -8.32
N ARG A 154 -16.63 6.62 -7.08
CA ARG A 154 -17.30 7.76 -6.44
C ARG A 154 -16.87 9.09 -7.08
N LEU A 155 -17.85 9.92 -7.43
CA LEU A 155 -17.65 11.20 -8.09
C LEU A 155 -17.04 12.27 -7.15
N ARG A 156 -16.08 13.04 -7.67
CA ARG A 156 -15.38 14.12 -6.95
C ARG A 156 -16.28 15.35 -6.87
N PRO A 157 -16.02 16.27 -5.92
CA PRO A 157 -16.87 17.44 -5.79
C PRO A 157 -16.96 18.35 -7.02
N HIS A 158 -15.98 18.27 -7.91
CA HIS A 158 -15.92 19.04 -9.16
C HIS A 158 -16.28 18.22 -10.40
N PHE A 159 -16.91 17.05 -10.23
CA PHE A 159 -17.20 16.13 -11.33
C PHE A 159 -18.02 16.77 -12.44
N LEU A 160 -19.09 17.49 -12.12
CA LEU A 160 -19.97 18.09 -13.14
C LEU A 160 -19.26 19.18 -13.95
N ALA A 161 -18.38 19.95 -13.32
CA ALA A 161 -17.57 20.96 -13.98
C ALA A 161 -16.58 20.34 -14.98
N VAL A 162 -16.04 19.14 -14.68
CA VAL A 162 -15.08 18.45 -15.55
C VAL A 162 -15.77 17.62 -16.63
N CYS A 163 -16.90 17.00 -16.31
CA CYS A 163 -17.65 16.19 -17.26
C CYS A 163 -18.27 17.05 -18.37
N ASP A 164 -18.60 18.32 -18.09
CA ASP A 164 -19.22 19.26 -19.04
C ASP A 164 -20.42 18.63 -19.75
N LEU A 165 -21.44 18.32 -18.95
CA LEU A 165 -22.65 17.63 -19.38
C LEU A 165 -23.53 18.53 -20.24
N ASP A 166 -24.07 17.94 -21.31
CA ASP A 166 -25.16 18.56 -22.06
C ASP A 166 -26.49 18.28 -21.38
N PHE A 167 -26.98 19.25 -20.62
CA PHE A 167 -28.26 19.18 -19.91
C PHE A 167 -29.48 19.01 -20.84
N SER A 168 -29.34 19.24 -22.14
CA SER A 168 -30.42 18.98 -23.11
C SER A 168 -30.62 17.48 -23.37
N THR A 169 -29.60 16.65 -23.13
CA THR A 169 -29.62 15.20 -23.40
C THR A 169 -30.08 14.36 -22.21
N ILE A 170 -30.15 14.95 -21.02
CA ILE A 170 -30.48 14.27 -19.77
C ILE A 170 -31.75 14.83 -19.14
N ASN A 171 -32.62 13.95 -18.64
CA ASN A 171 -33.83 14.39 -17.95
C ASN A 171 -33.53 14.69 -16.48
N CYS A 172 -33.34 15.97 -16.18
CA CYS A 172 -32.92 16.48 -14.88
C CYS A 172 -34.12 16.78 -13.95
N ALA A 173 -35.11 15.89 -13.95
CA ALA A 173 -36.27 16.03 -13.07
C ALA A 173 -35.91 15.71 -11.61
N LYS A 174 -36.54 16.42 -10.68
CA LYS A 174 -36.27 16.31 -9.24
C LYS A 174 -36.43 14.86 -8.77
N GLY A 175 -35.39 14.31 -8.15
CA GLY A 175 -35.39 12.93 -7.65
C GLY A 175 -35.11 11.84 -8.69
N VAL A 176 -34.79 12.18 -9.95
CA VAL A 176 -34.40 11.19 -10.96
C VAL A 176 -32.90 10.87 -10.88
N TYR A 177 -32.56 9.58 -10.86
CA TYR A 177 -31.19 9.10 -10.87
C TYR A 177 -30.69 8.84 -12.30
N ILE A 178 -29.61 9.51 -12.68
CA ILE A 178 -29.06 9.46 -14.04
C ILE A 178 -27.89 8.47 -14.07
N GLN A 179 -28.02 7.39 -14.83
CA GLN A 179 -26.96 6.39 -15.02
C GLN A 179 -26.27 6.52 -16.38
N ASN A 180 -27.05 6.82 -17.43
CA ASN A 180 -26.56 6.98 -18.79
C ASN A 180 -26.34 8.46 -19.09
N TYR A 181 -25.07 8.84 -19.24
CA TYR A 181 -24.66 10.19 -19.57
C TYR A 181 -23.33 10.16 -20.33
N THR A 182 -23.10 11.19 -21.14
CA THR A 182 -21.86 11.36 -21.91
C THR A 182 -21.19 12.65 -21.48
N CYS A 183 -19.91 12.58 -21.12
CA CYS A 183 -19.11 13.75 -20.80
C CYS A 183 -18.49 14.33 -22.09
N ARG A 184 -18.48 15.66 -22.24
CA ARG A 184 -17.78 16.36 -23.33
C ARG A 184 -16.36 16.77 -22.93
N GLY A 185 -16.07 16.81 -21.63
CA GLY A 185 -14.76 17.12 -21.10
C GLY A 185 -13.71 16.05 -21.41
N SER A 186 -12.44 16.36 -21.12
CA SER A 186 -11.31 15.46 -21.37
C SER A 186 -11.42 14.16 -20.58
N ASP A 187 -11.31 13.02 -21.26
CA ASP A 187 -11.52 11.68 -20.68
C ASP A 187 -10.61 11.41 -19.46
N SER A 188 -9.34 11.80 -19.51
CA SER A 188 -8.40 11.64 -18.38
C SER A 188 -8.85 12.35 -17.11
N ARG A 189 -9.29 13.61 -17.22
CA ARG A 189 -9.79 14.39 -16.06
C ARG A 189 -11.14 13.86 -15.58
N VAL A 190 -11.99 13.37 -16.48
CA VAL A 190 -13.28 12.76 -16.13
C VAL A 190 -13.07 11.46 -15.35
N GLN A 191 -12.16 10.61 -15.81
CA GLN A 191 -11.80 9.38 -15.10
C GLN A 191 -11.21 9.71 -13.72
N GLU A 192 -10.36 10.72 -13.61
CA GLU A 192 -9.83 11.15 -12.32
C GLU A 192 -10.92 11.70 -11.37
N ALA A 193 -11.88 12.43 -11.94
CA ALA A 193 -13.04 12.92 -11.21
C ALA A 193 -14.00 11.79 -10.75
N ARG A 194 -13.81 10.53 -11.20
CA ARG A 194 -14.55 9.35 -10.73
C ARG A 194 -13.84 8.58 -9.59
N LYS A 195 -12.67 9.03 -9.14
CA LYS A 195 -11.84 8.33 -8.12
C LYS A 195 -11.82 9.06 -6.77
N SER A 196 -12.97 9.30 -6.14
CA SER A 196 -13.01 10.07 -4.88
C SER A 196 -12.94 9.25 -3.60
N PHE A 197 -13.33 7.98 -3.66
CA PHE A 197 -13.48 7.17 -2.47
C PHE A 197 -12.30 6.22 -2.29
N PHE A 198 -11.83 6.21 -1.04
CA PHE A 198 -10.46 5.99 -0.58
C PHE A 198 -9.44 7.03 -1.12
N SER A 199 -8.84 7.80 -0.20
CA SER A 199 -7.75 8.72 -0.51
C SER A 199 -6.42 7.98 -0.50
N GLY A 200 -5.65 8.08 -1.60
CA GLY A 200 -4.29 7.51 -1.69
C GLY A 200 -3.36 8.08 -0.62
N HIS A 201 -3.28 9.41 -0.54
CA HIS A 201 -2.49 10.11 0.47
C HIS A 201 -2.83 9.71 1.91
N ALA A 202 -4.12 9.63 2.25
CA ALA A 202 -4.54 9.27 3.61
C ALA A 202 -4.22 7.81 3.93
N SER A 203 -4.47 6.90 2.99
CA SER A 203 -4.17 5.47 3.13
C SER A 203 -2.67 5.23 3.34
N PHE A 204 -1.83 5.85 2.51
CA PHE A 204 -0.37 5.79 2.63
C PHE A 204 0.14 6.35 3.95
N SER A 205 -0.38 7.51 4.37
CA SER A 205 0.02 8.15 5.62
C SER A 205 -0.36 7.32 6.84
N LEU A 206 -1.58 6.76 6.84
CA LEU A 206 -2.05 5.87 7.90
C LEU A 206 -1.19 4.61 7.99
N TYR A 207 -0.93 3.94 6.85
CA TYR A 207 -0.09 2.75 6.83
C TYR A 207 1.31 3.03 7.38
N THR A 208 1.93 4.12 6.92
CA THR A 208 3.28 4.51 7.34
C THR A 208 3.34 4.80 8.84
N MET A 209 2.34 5.51 9.37
CA MET A 209 2.23 5.77 10.81
C MET A 209 2.09 4.46 11.59
N LEU A 210 1.13 3.60 11.21
CA LEU A 210 0.86 2.35 11.92
C LEU A 210 2.04 1.38 11.91
N TYR A 211 2.86 1.40 10.86
CA TYR A 211 4.05 0.56 10.79
C TYR A 211 5.16 1.03 11.75
N LEU A 212 5.28 2.35 11.95
CA LEU A 212 6.36 2.94 12.74
C LEU A 212 6.08 2.98 14.26
N VAL A 213 4.81 2.83 14.66
CA VAL A 213 4.36 2.80 16.08
C VAL A 213 4.46 1.39 16.65
#